data_AF-A0A1G5KDL5-F1
#
_entry.id   AF-A0A1G5KDL5-F1
#
_cell.length_a   1.000
_cell.length_b   1.000
_cell.length_c   1.000
_cell.angle_alpha   90.00
_cell.angle_beta   90.00
_cell.angle_gamma   90.00
#
_symmetry.space_group_name_H-M   'P 1'
#
loop_
_entity.id
_entity.type
_entity.pdbx_description
1 polymer ?
#
loop_
_entity_poly.entity_id
_entity_poly.type
_entity_poly.pdbx_seq_one_letter_code
_entity_poly.pdbx_strand_id
1 'polypeptide(L)'
;MSRYADIPKPIRSGIVVVDPERGTPQRIIVLQFNPDTLERSLAPQSAGGSGDAGGGGSGGDRNEALRLKGPAEESWKFTAEIDATDQFEVAAPDGVHPQLATLEMLVHPTSAQLREASRKTRKGTIEISPIEMPLTLFTWGSKRVMPVRLTELSISESAFDVNLNPIRASLGIGMKVLSVSDLPAGHRGADLYLAHLAQKERLAAAARGGRPAELGLGRGL
;
A
#
# COMPACT_ATOMS: atom_id res chain seq x y z
N MET A 1 -1.14 -40.76 -15.45
CA MET A 1 -1.40 -39.40 -14.93
C MET A 1 -0.10 -38.86 -14.36
N SER A 2 0.66 -38.09 -15.12
CA SER A 2 1.89 -37.46 -14.60
C SER A 2 1.48 -36.38 -13.59
N ARG A 3 1.75 -36.62 -12.31
CA ARG A 3 1.63 -35.59 -11.28
C ARG A 3 2.75 -34.59 -11.52
N TYR A 4 2.38 -33.36 -11.89
CA TYR A 4 3.27 -32.20 -11.94
C TYR A 4 3.67 -31.78 -10.50
N ALA A 5 4.38 -32.64 -9.79
CA ALA A 5 4.74 -32.45 -8.38
C ALA A 5 5.82 -31.37 -8.17
N ASP A 6 6.56 -31.01 -9.23
CA ASP A 6 7.74 -30.15 -9.16
C ASP A 6 7.57 -28.77 -9.83
N ILE A 7 6.33 -28.28 -10.00
CA ILE A 7 6.15 -26.88 -10.41
C ILE A 7 6.45 -26.00 -9.19
N PRO A 8 7.44 -25.08 -9.25
CA PRO A 8 7.69 -24.14 -8.16
C PRO A 8 6.43 -23.33 -7.89
N LYS A 9 5.94 -23.35 -6.64
CA LYS A 9 4.79 -22.52 -6.26
C LYS A 9 5.21 -21.05 -6.40
N PRO A 10 4.44 -20.22 -7.14
CA PRO A 10 4.79 -18.82 -7.30
C PRO A 10 4.74 -18.11 -5.94
N ILE A 11 5.70 -17.20 -5.71
CA ILE A 11 5.63 -16.27 -4.59
C ILE A 11 4.40 -15.39 -4.80
N ARG A 12 3.58 -15.24 -3.77
CA ARG A 12 2.36 -14.43 -3.82
C ARG A 12 2.58 -13.04 -3.23
N SER A 13 1.95 -12.04 -3.83
CA SER A 13 1.80 -10.73 -3.22
C SER A 13 0.76 -10.76 -2.11
N GLY A 14 0.84 -9.80 -1.19
CA GLY A 14 -0.03 -9.79 -0.04
C GLY A 14 0.08 -8.52 0.79
N ILE A 15 -0.87 -8.40 1.72
CA ILE A 15 -1.01 -7.32 2.67
C ILE A 15 -0.72 -7.88 4.06
N VAL A 16 0.13 -7.20 4.83
CA VAL A 16 0.45 -7.57 6.21
C VAL A 16 0.00 -6.46 7.13
N VAL A 17 -0.89 -6.78 8.05
CA VAL A 17 -1.26 -5.88 9.14
C VAL A 17 -0.25 -6.03 10.26
N VAL A 18 0.29 -4.91 10.72
CA VAL A 18 1.37 -4.84 11.70
C VAL A 18 0.93 -3.96 12.85
N ASP A 19 1.28 -4.37 14.07
CA ASP A 19 1.15 -3.53 15.25
C ASP A 19 2.09 -2.31 15.13
N PRO A 20 1.58 -1.06 15.12
CA PRO A 20 2.40 0.13 14.90
C PRO A 20 3.44 0.36 16.01
N GLU A 21 3.16 -0.06 17.25
CA GLU A 21 4.05 0.11 18.40
C GLU A 21 5.11 -1.00 18.46
N ARG A 22 4.70 -2.25 18.23
CA ARG A 22 5.53 -3.45 18.39
C ARG A 22 6.19 -3.91 17.10
N GLY A 23 5.71 -3.48 15.94
CA GLY A 23 6.20 -3.92 14.64
C GLY A 23 5.93 -5.40 14.33
N THR A 24 5.09 -6.06 15.14
CA THR A 24 4.77 -7.48 15.01
C THR A 24 3.61 -7.69 14.05
N PRO A 25 3.71 -8.63 13.07
CA PRO A 25 2.59 -8.99 12.21
C PRO A 25 1.41 -9.51 13.03
N GLN A 26 0.23 -8.93 12.81
CA GLN A 26 -1.04 -9.32 13.43
C GLN A 26 -1.89 -10.16 12.46
N ARG A 27 -1.82 -9.87 11.16
CA ARG A 27 -2.56 -10.59 10.13
C ARG A 27 -1.83 -10.56 8.81
N ILE A 28 -1.86 -11.68 8.09
CA ILE A 28 -1.30 -11.79 6.74
C ILE A 28 -2.45 -12.14 5.80
N ILE A 29 -2.64 -11.31 4.79
CA ILE A 29 -3.64 -11.46 3.73
C ILE A 29 -2.88 -11.74 2.44
N VAL A 30 -2.90 -12.99 2.00
CA VAL A 30 -2.25 -13.40 0.76
C VAL A 30 -3.25 -13.27 -0.38
N LEU A 31 -2.88 -12.59 -1.47
CA LEU A 31 -3.75 -12.53 -2.64
C LEU A 31 -3.88 -13.93 -3.25
N GLN A 32 -5.08 -14.30 -3.67
CA GLN A 32 -5.32 -15.61 -4.26
C GLN A 32 -4.53 -15.75 -5.57
N PHE A 33 -4.66 -14.74 -6.43
CA PHE A 33 -3.92 -14.59 -7.66
C PHE A 33 -3.02 -13.35 -7.59
N ASN A 34 -1.83 -13.45 -8.17
CA ASN A 34 -0.97 -12.29 -8.34
C ASN A 34 -1.58 -11.38 -9.40
N PRO A 35 -1.70 -10.06 -9.16
CA PRO A 35 -2.18 -9.15 -10.19
C PRO A 35 -1.27 -9.15 -11.41
N ASP A 36 -1.86 -9.12 -12.60
CA ASP A 36 -1.12 -9.06 -13.86
C ASP A 36 -0.44 -7.70 -14.06
N THR A 37 -1.10 -6.63 -13.60
CA THR A 37 -0.65 -5.25 -13.74
C THR A 37 -0.54 -4.57 -12.39
N LEU A 38 0.52 -3.77 -12.24
CA LEU A 38 0.73 -2.89 -11.10
C LEU A 38 1.07 -1.49 -11.59
N GLU A 39 0.19 -0.54 -11.31
CA GLU A 39 0.36 0.86 -11.67
C GLU A 39 1.00 1.62 -10.50
N ARG A 40 1.96 2.49 -10.82
CA ARG A 40 2.66 3.32 -9.83
C ARG A 40 2.81 4.73 -10.33
N SER A 41 2.47 5.70 -9.49
CA SER A 41 2.70 7.12 -9.72
C SER A 41 3.63 7.66 -8.63
N LEU A 42 4.62 8.45 -9.02
CA LEU A 42 5.59 9.08 -8.12
C LEU A 42 5.61 10.59 -8.40
N ALA A 43 5.18 11.39 -7.43
CA ALA A 43 5.15 12.84 -7.53
C ALA A 43 6.27 13.47 -6.68
N PRO A 44 7.27 14.14 -7.27
CA PRO A 44 8.33 14.82 -6.51
C PRO A 44 7.77 15.97 -5.66
N GLN A 45 8.24 16.08 -4.42
CA GLN A 45 7.90 17.19 -3.53
C GLN A 45 8.93 18.32 -3.69
N SER A 46 8.73 19.24 -4.62
CA SER A 46 9.68 20.34 -4.89
C SER A 46 9.57 21.50 -3.90
N ALA A 47 10.70 22.15 -3.59
CA ALA A 47 10.76 23.19 -2.58
C ALA A 47 10.05 24.50 -2.97
N GLY A 48 9.93 24.81 -4.27
CA GLY A 48 9.35 26.07 -4.78
C GLY A 48 7.96 25.95 -5.45
N GLY A 49 7.28 24.80 -5.34
CA GLY A 49 6.07 24.49 -6.15
C GLY A 49 4.70 24.65 -5.46
N SER A 50 4.64 24.96 -4.18
CA SER A 50 3.36 25.17 -3.48
C SER A 50 3.14 26.67 -3.31
N GLY A 51 2.32 27.26 -4.19
CA GLY A 51 1.73 28.57 -3.97
C GLY A 51 0.85 28.52 -2.73
N ASP A 52 1.45 28.77 -1.57
CA ASP A 52 0.71 29.10 -0.37
C ASP A 52 0.27 30.56 -0.54
N ALA A 53 -1.03 30.74 -0.77
CA ALA A 53 -1.68 32.03 -0.89
C ALA A 53 -1.71 32.69 0.50
N GLY A 54 -0.58 33.26 0.91
CA GLY A 54 -0.41 33.81 2.24
C GLY A 54 0.77 34.77 2.37
N GLY A 55 0.71 35.91 1.66
CA GLY A 55 1.39 37.14 2.07
C GLY A 55 2.83 37.35 1.57
N GLY A 56 2.97 38.30 0.64
CA GLY A 56 4.02 39.32 0.70
C GLY A 56 5.46 38.92 0.35
N GLY A 57 5.73 38.77 -0.95
CA GLY A 57 6.91 39.32 -1.63
C GLY A 57 8.32 38.87 -1.22
N SER A 58 9.02 38.24 -2.17
CA SER A 58 10.33 38.65 -2.71
C SER A 58 11.19 37.44 -3.10
N GLY A 59 11.54 37.35 -4.39
CA GLY A 59 12.69 36.57 -4.88
C GLY A 59 12.55 35.05 -4.85
N GLY A 60 11.84 34.47 -5.81
CA GLY A 60 11.97 33.05 -6.12
C GLY A 60 13.42 32.76 -6.53
N ASP A 61 14.17 32.15 -5.62
CA ASP A 61 15.58 31.83 -5.81
C ASP A 61 15.67 30.79 -6.95
N ARG A 62 16.39 31.11 -8.03
CA ARG A 62 16.49 30.25 -9.24
C ARG A 62 17.09 28.85 -8.95
N ASN A 63 17.54 28.61 -7.71
CA ASN A 63 18.10 27.36 -7.20
C ASN A 63 17.08 26.43 -6.48
N GLU A 64 15.80 26.80 -6.39
CA GLU A 64 14.80 25.96 -5.71
C GLU A 64 14.22 24.84 -6.59
N ALA A 65 14.38 24.93 -7.91
CA ALA A 65 13.78 23.99 -8.87
C ALA A 65 14.26 22.54 -8.70
N LEU A 66 15.46 22.33 -8.18
CA LEU A 66 16.06 20.99 -7.97
C LEU A 66 16.03 20.54 -6.51
N ARG A 67 15.50 21.37 -5.59
CA ARG A 67 15.44 21.02 -4.16
C ARG A 67 14.17 20.23 -3.87
N LEU A 68 14.31 19.14 -3.13
CA LEU A 68 13.21 18.33 -2.64
C LEU A 68 12.94 18.65 -1.16
N LYS A 69 11.66 18.74 -0.79
CA LYS A 69 11.19 18.88 0.61
C LYS A 69 11.14 17.54 1.35
N GLY A 70 11.11 16.44 0.61
CA GLY A 70 11.00 15.10 1.15
C GLY A 70 11.02 14.05 0.03
N PRO A 71 10.84 12.77 0.37
CA PRO A 71 10.68 11.73 -0.63
C PRO A 71 9.46 11.99 -1.53
N ALA A 72 9.46 11.41 -2.74
CA ALA A 72 8.33 11.53 -3.65
C ALA A 72 7.07 10.90 -3.04
N GLU A 73 5.91 11.49 -3.29
CA GLU A 73 4.63 10.87 -2.94
C GLU A 73 4.36 9.72 -3.91
N GLU A 74 4.27 8.50 -3.38
CA GLU A 74 4.07 7.30 -4.20
C GLU A 74 2.66 6.74 -4.03
N SER A 75 1.94 6.58 -5.13
CA SER A 75 0.62 5.93 -5.20
C SER A 75 0.70 4.67 -6.05
N TRP A 76 0.09 3.58 -5.57
CA TRP A 76 0.09 2.28 -6.23
C TRP A 76 -1.34 1.80 -6.42
N LYS A 77 -1.62 1.18 -7.56
CA LYS A 77 -2.94 0.61 -7.87
C LYS A 77 -2.81 -0.73 -8.58
N PHE A 78 -3.68 -1.67 -8.24
CA PHE A 78 -3.81 -2.93 -8.97
C PHE A 78 -5.22 -3.50 -8.81
N THR A 79 -5.54 -4.46 -9.68
CA THR A 79 -6.75 -5.27 -9.59
C THR A 79 -6.39 -6.66 -9.09
N ALA A 80 -7.09 -7.16 -8.06
CA ALA A 80 -6.98 -8.53 -7.58
C ALA A 80 -8.29 -9.28 -7.79
N GLU A 81 -8.19 -10.59 -7.91
CA GLU A 81 -9.34 -11.48 -8.06
C GLU A 81 -9.36 -12.50 -6.94
N ILE A 82 -10.58 -12.85 -6.51
CA ILE A 82 -10.84 -13.92 -5.55
C ILE A 82 -11.94 -14.81 -6.15
N ASP A 83 -11.73 -16.12 -6.13
CA ASP A 83 -12.64 -17.12 -6.66
C ASP A 83 -12.67 -18.36 -5.75
N ALA A 84 -13.83 -18.64 -5.15
CA ALA A 84 -14.03 -19.80 -4.29
C ALA A 84 -13.97 -21.14 -5.04
N THR A 85 -14.21 -21.15 -6.36
CA THR A 85 -14.15 -22.38 -7.16
C THR A 85 -12.72 -22.89 -7.35
N ASP A 86 -11.72 -22.01 -7.33
CA ASP A 86 -10.32 -22.43 -7.45
C ASP A 86 -9.79 -23.14 -6.18
N GLN A 87 -10.57 -23.17 -5.10
CA GLN A 87 -10.26 -23.84 -3.83
C GLN A 87 -11.21 -25.02 -3.54
N PHE A 88 -11.55 -25.83 -4.55
CA PHE A 88 -12.49 -26.95 -4.42
C PHE A 88 -12.21 -27.93 -3.25
N GLU A 89 -10.96 -28.01 -2.77
CA GLU A 89 -10.59 -28.89 -1.65
C GLU A 89 -10.96 -28.32 -0.25
N VAL A 90 -11.35 -27.04 -0.18
CA VAL A 90 -11.71 -26.36 1.08
C VAL A 90 -13.18 -25.95 1.02
N ALA A 91 -13.96 -26.38 2.01
CA ALA A 91 -15.36 -25.97 2.12
C ALA A 91 -15.46 -24.45 2.32
N ALA A 92 -16.17 -23.77 1.42
CA ALA A 92 -16.42 -22.33 1.46
C ALA A 92 -17.94 -22.07 1.58
N PRO A 93 -18.55 -22.31 2.77
CA PRO A 93 -19.99 -22.17 2.96
C PRO A 93 -20.50 -20.73 2.78
N ASP A 94 -19.63 -19.76 2.99
CA ASP A 94 -19.91 -18.32 2.84
C ASP A 94 -19.26 -17.74 1.57
N GLY A 95 -18.89 -18.60 0.61
CA GLY A 95 -18.20 -18.19 -0.61
C GLY A 95 -16.89 -17.45 -0.32
N VAL A 96 -16.67 -16.32 -1.01
CA VAL A 96 -15.51 -15.42 -0.81
C VAL A 96 -15.75 -14.30 0.20
N HIS A 97 -16.93 -14.27 0.82
CA HIS A 97 -17.34 -13.17 1.71
C HIS A 97 -16.38 -12.95 2.89
N PRO A 98 -15.87 -13.99 3.60
CA PRO A 98 -14.93 -13.78 4.70
C PRO A 98 -13.60 -13.14 4.28
N GLN A 99 -13.14 -13.42 3.05
CA GLN A 99 -11.92 -12.83 2.47
C GLN A 99 -12.15 -11.35 2.16
N LEU A 100 -13.33 -11.00 1.62
CA LEU A 100 -13.74 -9.61 1.39
C LEU A 100 -13.81 -8.82 2.70
N ALA A 101 -14.52 -9.35 3.70
CA ALA A 101 -14.64 -8.72 5.02
C ALA A 101 -13.26 -8.48 5.67
N THR A 102 -12.30 -9.38 5.45
CA THR A 102 -10.93 -9.19 5.96
C THR A 102 -10.22 -7.98 5.33
N LEU A 103 -10.46 -7.71 4.04
CA LEU A 103 -9.92 -6.54 3.34
C LEU A 103 -10.66 -5.25 3.74
N GLU A 104 -11.98 -5.31 3.88
CA GLU A 104 -12.79 -4.18 4.36
C GLU A 104 -12.36 -3.73 5.76
N MET A 105 -12.01 -4.67 6.65
CA MET A 105 -11.51 -4.34 7.97
C MET A 105 -10.16 -3.60 7.98
N LEU A 106 -9.46 -3.47 6.84
CA LEU A 106 -8.28 -2.62 6.72
C LEU A 106 -8.62 -1.12 6.68
N VAL A 107 -9.84 -0.78 6.27
CA VAL A 107 -10.32 0.62 6.12
C VAL A 107 -11.39 0.98 7.15
N HIS A 108 -11.77 0.05 8.02
CA HIS A 108 -12.75 0.27 9.08
C HIS A 108 -12.14 0.23 10.48
N PRO A 109 -12.52 1.16 11.38
CA PRO A 109 -12.29 0.97 12.80
C PRO A 109 -13.16 -0.20 13.30
N THR A 110 -12.65 -0.92 14.30
CA THR A 110 -13.41 -2.00 14.92
C THR A 110 -14.63 -1.46 15.68
N SER A 111 -15.68 -2.29 15.80
CA SER A 111 -16.87 -1.93 16.59
C SER A 111 -16.53 -1.63 18.06
N ALA A 112 -15.50 -2.27 18.62
CA ALA A 112 -14.99 -2.00 19.96
C ALA A 112 -14.44 -0.56 20.07
N GLN A 113 -13.59 -0.16 19.12
CA GLN A 113 -13.02 1.20 19.07
C GLN A 113 -14.12 2.26 18.92
N LEU A 114 -15.12 2.03 18.05
CA LEU A 114 -16.24 2.95 17.87
C LEU A 114 -17.10 3.09 19.13
N ARG A 115 -17.40 1.97 19.82
CA ARG A 115 -18.13 1.98 21.10
C ARG A 115 -17.34 2.69 22.19
N GLU A 116 -16.02 2.55 22.18
CA GLU A 116 -15.13 3.24 23.11
C GLU A 116 -15.08 4.74 22.90
N ALA A 117 -14.89 5.18 21.66
CA ALA A 117 -14.98 6.58 21.28
C ALA A 117 -16.33 7.18 21.73
N SER A 118 -17.43 6.49 21.41
CA SER A 118 -18.79 6.88 21.81
C SER A 118 -18.98 7.00 23.34
N ARG A 119 -18.28 6.16 24.12
CA ARG A 119 -18.32 6.19 25.58
C ARG A 119 -17.53 7.37 26.15
N LYS A 120 -16.37 7.70 25.56
CA LYS A 120 -15.56 8.87 25.94
C LYS A 120 -16.29 10.17 25.64
N THR A 121 -16.93 10.27 24.46
CA THR A 121 -17.76 11.44 24.10
C THR A 121 -18.90 11.67 25.11
N ARG A 122 -19.63 10.61 25.48
CA ARG A 122 -20.71 10.71 26.48
C ARG A 122 -20.25 11.13 27.87
N LYS A 123 -18.98 10.87 28.22
CA LYS A 123 -18.38 11.29 29.49
C LYS A 123 -17.84 12.73 29.46
N GLY A 124 -18.03 13.46 28.37
CA GLY A 124 -17.55 14.85 28.24
C GLY A 124 -16.03 14.96 28.19
N THR A 125 -15.33 13.93 27.68
CA THR A 125 -13.87 14.02 27.48
C THR A 125 -13.56 15.15 26.49
N ILE A 126 -12.73 16.10 26.91
CA ILE A 126 -12.41 17.34 26.18
C ILE A 126 -11.59 17.07 24.91
N GLU A 127 -10.83 15.97 24.88
CA GLU A 127 -9.99 15.59 23.74
C GLU A 127 -10.23 14.12 23.34
N ILE A 128 -10.73 13.91 22.12
CA ILE A 128 -10.90 12.59 21.52
C ILE A 128 -9.77 12.40 20.52
N SER A 129 -8.78 11.59 20.90
CA SER A 129 -7.74 11.19 19.95
C SER A 129 -8.35 10.43 18.77
N PRO A 130 -7.94 10.71 17.52
CA PRO A 130 -8.36 9.94 16.36
C PRO A 130 -8.09 8.45 16.54
N ILE A 131 -8.97 7.61 15.99
CA ILE A 131 -8.71 6.16 15.96
C ILE A 131 -7.56 5.92 14.99
N GLU A 132 -6.43 5.46 15.51
CA GLU A 132 -5.30 5.07 14.69
C GLU A 132 -5.64 3.78 13.93
N MET A 133 -5.47 3.82 12.60
CA MET A 133 -5.65 2.66 11.75
C MET A 133 -4.44 1.73 11.85
N PRO A 134 -4.61 0.41 11.66
CA PRO A 134 -3.49 -0.52 11.65
C PRO A 134 -2.41 -0.13 10.62
N LEU A 135 -1.14 -0.22 11.02
CA LEU A 135 -0.02 -0.09 10.09
C LEU A 135 -0.07 -1.26 9.10
N THR A 136 -0.19 -0.95 7.82
CA THR A 136 -0.33 -1.96 6.77
C THR A 136 0.92 -1.98 5.90
N LEU A 137 1.44 -3.17 5.60
CA LEU A 137 2.54 -3.36 4.66
C LEU A 137 2.03 -4.02 3.39
N PHE A 138 2.42 -3.48 2.24
CA PHE A 138 2.24 -4.14 0.96
C PHE A 138 3.50 -4.88 0.56
N THR A 139 3.33 -6.13 0.12
CA THR A 139 4.42 -6.99 -0.33
C THR A 139 4.19 -7.39 -1.79
N TRP A 140 5.11 -6.99 -2.65
CA TRP A 140 5.21 -7.48 -4.03
C TRP A 140 6.49 -8.32 -4.16
N GLY A 141 6.41 -9.54 -3.62
CA GLY A 141 7.58 -10.39 -3.43
C GLY A 141 8.60 -9.81 -2.44
N SER A 142 9.77 -10.43 -2.36
CA SER A 142 10.78 -10.11 -1.33
C SER A 142 11.51 -8.78 -1.54
N LYS A 143 11.52 -8.25 -2.78
CA LYS A 143 12.27 -7.04 -3.13
C LYS A 143 11.46 -5.75 -2.95
N ARG A 144 10.15 -5.85 -2.71
CA ARG A 144 9.24 -4.71 -2.63
C ARG A 144 8.29 -4.92 -1.45
N VAL A 145 8.77 -4.55 -0.27
CA VAL A 145 7.98 -4.45 0.96
C VAL A 145 7.93 -2.98 1.33
N MET A 146 6.74 -2.42 1.56
CA MET A 146 6.61 -1.01 1.92
C MET A 146 5.41 -0.77 2.84
N PRO A 147 5.51 0.19 3.78
CA PRO A 147 4.36 0.65 4.54
C PRO A 147 3.41 1.42 3.63
N VAL A 148 2.12 1.11 3.72
CA VAL A 148 1.08 1.70 2.89
C VAL A 148 -0.14 2.05 3.72
N ARG A 149 -0.91 3.01 3.22
CA ARG A 149 -2.29 3.28 3.62
C ARG A 149 -3.18 3.03 2.41
N LEU A 150 -4.22 2.21 2.59
CA LEU A 150 -5.24 2.05 1.55
C LEU A 150 -5.94 3.39 1.33
N THR A 151 -6.04 3.80 0.07
CA THR A 151 -6.73 5.02 -0.35
C THR A 151 -8.03 4.71 -1.08
N GLU A 152 -8.14 3.50 -1.63
CA GLU A 152 -9.28 3.05 -2.43
C GLU A 152 -9.43 1.54 -2.30
N LEU A 153 -10.66 1.08 -2.08
CA LEU A 153 -11.06 -0.32 -2.17
C LEU A 153 -12.41 -0.37 -2.90
N SER A 154 -12.39 -0.90 -4.12
CA SER A 154 -13.58 -1.15 -4.94
C SER A 154 -13.81 -2.65 -5.04
N ILE A 155 -15.04 -3.11 -4.81
CA ILE A 155 -15.40 -4.53 -4.79
C ILE A 155 -16.53 -4.75 -5.80
N SER A 156 -16.31 -5.66 -6.75
CA SER A 156 -17.32 -6.12 -7.71
C SER A 156 -17.56 -7.61 -7.47
N GLU A 157 -18.71 -7.94 -6.88
CA GLU A 157 -19.12 -9.31 -6.57
C GLU A 157 -19.93 -9.92 -7.71
N SER A 158 -19.67 -11.21 -7.98
CA SER A 158 -20.32 -11.93 -9.08
C SER A 158 -20.41 -13.42 -8.78
N ALA A 159 -21.34 -14.09 -9.46
CA ALA A 159 -21.70 -15.50 -9.26
C ALA A 159 -22.08 -15.78 -7.80
N PHE A 160 -23.36 -16.02 -7.54
CA PHE A 160 -23.85 -16.21 -6.17
C PHE A 160 -24.37 -17.63 -5.97
N ASP A 161 -24.22 -18.16 -4.77
CA ASP A 161 -24.87 -19.40 -4.37
C ASP A 161 -26.37 -19.20 -4.03
N VAL A 162 -27.04 -20.25 -3.58
CA VAL A 162 -28.48 -20.20 -3.22
C VAL A 162 -28.78 -19.29 -2.03
N ASN A 163 -27.78 -18.95 -1.22
CA ASN A 163 -27.87 -18.06 -0.06
C ASN A 163 -27.37 -16.65 -0.36
N LEU A 164 -27.09 -16.33 -1.63
CA LEU A 164 -26.52 -15.06 -2.08
C LEU A 164 -25.10 -14.79 -1.57
N ASN A 165 -24.32 -15.84 -1.28
CA ASN A 165 -22.90 -15.68 -1.01
C ASN A 165 -22.13 -15.51 -2.32
N PRO A 166 -21.25 -14.50 -2.44
CA PRO A 166 -20.45 -14.31 -3.63
C PRO A 166 -19.45 -15.45 -3.79
N ILE A 167 -19.35 -16.01 -4.98
CA ILE A 167 -18.40 -17.07 -5.35
C ILE A 167 -17.15 -16.43 -5.96
N ARG A 168 -17.28 -15.28 -6.63
CA ARG A 168 -16.17 -14.54 -7.23
C ARG A 168 -16.24 -13.05 -6.94
N ALA A 169 -15.09 -12.42 -6.76
CA ALA A 169 -14.98 -10.97 -6.64
C ALA A 169 -13.76 -10.41 -7.41
N SER A 170 -13.93 -9.23 -7.98
CA SER A 170 -12.84 -8.40 -8.51
C SER A 170 -12.65 -7.19 -7.61
N LEU A 171 -11.39 -6.90 -7.26
CA LEU A 171 -11.00 -5.93 -6.26
C LEU A 171 -10.10 -4.87 -6.88
N GLY A 172 -10.55 -3.62 -6.93
CA GLY A 172 -9.69 -2.47 -7.24
C GLY A 172 -9.05 -1.94 -5.96
N ILE A 173 -7.73 -2.07 -5.80
CA ILE A 173 -7.02 -1.65 -4.59
C ILE A 173 -6.08 -0.50 -4.94
N GLY A 174 -6.30 0.64 -4.31
CA GLY A 174 -5.42 1.80 -4.37
C GLY A 174 -4.76 2.07 -3.02
N MET A 175 -3.49 2.43 -3.04
CA MET A 175 -2.71 2.69 -1.83
C MET A 175 -1.71 3.83 -2.00
N LYS A 176 -1.48 4.58 -0.91
CA LYS A 176 -0.37 5.54 -0.77
C LYS A 176 0.74 4.88 0.04
N VAL A 177 1.98 4.94 -0.44
CA VAL A 177 3.15 4.55 0.35
C VAL A 177 3.36 5.59 1.44
N LEU A 178 3.51 5.14 2.69
CA LEU A 178 3.76 6.01 3.83
C LEU A 178 5.26 6.29 3.93
N SER A 179 5.65 7.55 3.78
CA SER A 179 7.05 7.98 3.88
C SER A 179 7.38 8.48 5.29
N VAL A 180 8.64 8.84 5.51
CA VAL A 180 9.07 9.54 6.72
C VAL A 180 8.39 10.90 6.93
N SER A 181 7.83 11.50 5.86
CA SER A 181 7.09 12.76 5.93
C SER A 181 5.63 12.57 6.35
N ASP A 182 5.09 11.35 6.25
CA ASP A 182 3.68 11.05 6.54
C ASP A 182 3.45 10.55 7.97
N LEU A 183 4.52 10.21 8.69
CA LEU A 183 4.47 9.49 9.96
C LEU A 183 5.13 10.32 11.07
N PRO A 184 4.62 10.23 12.33
CA PRO A 184 5.26 10.87 13.47
C PRO A 184 6.71 10.39 13.68
N ALA A 185 7.54 11.25 14.24
CA ALA A 185 8.91 10.88 14.60
C ALA A 185 8.93 9.67 15.55
N GLY A 186 9.80 8.69 15.28
CA GLY A 186 9.91 7.45 16.06
C GLY A 186 8.86 6.38 15.73
N HIS A 187 7.95 6.63 14.78
CA HIS A 187 6.99 5.63 14.33
C HIS A 187 7.66 4.55 13.46
N ARG A 188 7.45 3.26 13.77
CA ARG A 188 8.11 2.13 13.08
C ARG A 188 7.85 2.06 11.57
N GLY A 189 6.71 2.59 11.12
CA GLY A 189 6.45 2.72 9.69
C GLY A 189 7.51 3.54 8.95
N ALA A 190 8.14 4.54 9.60
CA ALA A 190 9.21 5.33 9.00
C ALA A 190 10.47 4.46 8.77
N ASP A 191 10.82 3.60 9.72
CA ASP A 191 11.94 2.66 9.57
C ASP A 191 11.70 1.66 8.44
N LEU A 192 10.46 1.16 8.31
CA LEU A 192 10.07 0.27 7.22
C LEU A 192 10.14 0.98 5.85
N TYR A 193 9.80 2.27 5.80
CA TYR A 193 9.97 3.08 4.60
C TYR A 193 11.45 3.27 4.25
N LEU A 194 12.31 3.58 5.22
CA LEU A 194 13.75 3.73 4.98
C LEU A 194 14.37 2.43 4.49
N ALA A 195 13.96 1.28 5.02
CA ALA A 195 14.38 -0.03 4.53
C ALA A 195 13.94 -0.28 3.07
N HIS A 196 12.70 0.11 2.72
CA HIS A 196 12.20 0.08 1.35
C HIS A 196 13.05 0.96 0.41
N LEU A 197 13.34 2.20 0.83
CA LEU A 197 14.12 3.15 0.06
C LEU A 197 15.56 2.65 -0.17
N ALA A 198 16.22 2.14 0.87
CA ALA A 198 17.54 1.53 0.75
C ALA A 198 17.56 0.32 -0.20
N GLN A 199 16.49 -0.48 -0.22
CA GLN A 199 16.35 -1.56 -1.21
C GLN A 199 16.19 -1.02 -2.64
N LYS A 200 15.47 0.08 -2.81
CA LYS A 200 15.32 0.78 -4.11
C LYS A 200 16.66 1.34 -4.60
N GLU A 201 17.46 1.94 -3.71
CA GLU A 201 18.81 2.43 -4.00
C GLU A 201 19.75 1.30 -4.44
N ARG A 202 19.74 0.15 -3.73
CA ARG A 202 20.51 -1.04 -4.14
C ARG A 202 20.16 -1.51 -5.55
N LEU A 203 18.87 -1.51 -5.90
CA LEU A 203 18.43 -1.88 -7.23
C LEU A 203 18.84 -0.85 -8.29
N ALA A 204 18.79 0.44 -7.96
CA ALA A 204 19.26 1.51 -8.84
C ALA A 204 20.76 1.39 -9.12
N ALA A 205 21.57 1.09 -8.09
CA ALA A 205 23.01 0.88 -8.23
C ALA A 205 23.36 -0.34 -9.12
N ALA A 206 22.48 -1.34 -9.19
CA ALA A 206 22.64 -2.51 -10.05
C ALA A 206 22.19 -2.26 -11.50
N ALA A 207 21.53 -1.15 -11.80
CA ALA A 207 21.08 -0.83 -13.15
C ALA A 207 22.27 -0.51 -14.06
N ARG A 208 22.22 -0.99 -15.30
CA ARG A 208 23.22 -0.64 -16.32
C ARG A 208 23.05 0.83 -16.70
N GLY A 209 24.11 1.63 -16.58
CA GLY A 209 24.11 3.01 -17.03
C GLY A 209 24.10 3.13 -18.56
N GLY A 210 23.41 4.16 -19.06
CA GLY A 210 23.45 4.52 -20.48
C GLY A 210 24.72 5.28 -20.87
N ARG A 211 24.98 5.40 -22.16
CA ARG A 211 26.11 6.16 -22.71
C ARG A 211 25.63 7.45 -23.38
N PRO A 212 26.36 8.58 -23.31
CA PRO A 212 25.97 9.81 -24.01
C PRO A 212 25.72 9.63 -25.52
N ALA A 213 26.48 8.74 -26.17
CA ALA A 213 26.28 8.39 -27.58
C ALA A 213 24.92 7.75 -27.88
N GLU A 214 24.35 7.00 -26.93
CA GLU A 214 22.99 6.42 -27.06
C GLU A 214 21.91 7.51 -27.01
N LEU A 215 22.24 8.67 -26.42
CA LEU A 215 21.42 9.88 -26.44
C LEU A 215 21.73 10.79 -27.64
N GLY A 216 22.58 10.36 -28.59
CA GLY A 216 23.02 11.16 -29.73
C GLY A 216 24.00 12.29 -29.37
N LEU A 217 24.53 12.31 -28.15
CA LEU A 217 25.48 13.32 -27.69
C LEU A 217 26.91 12.87 -28.07
N GLY A 218 27.61 13.70 -28.85
CA GLY A 218 29.02 13.50 -29.23
C GLY A 218 29.98 13.63 -28.04
N ARG A 219 31.25 13.25 -28.21
CA ARG A 219 32.32 13.27 -27.18
C ARG A 219 32.72 14.67 -26.67
N GLY A 220 31.85 15.68 -26.78
CA GLY A 220 32.12 17.08 -26.42
C GLY A 220 31.44 17.57 -25.14
N LEU A 221 30.88 16.66 -24.33
CA LEU A 221 30.49 16.89 -22.94
C LEU A 221 31.44 16.13 -22.02
#